data_AF-A0AAE9XW43-F1
#
_entry.id   AF-A0AAE9XW43-F1
#
_cell.length_a   1.000
_cell.length_b   1.000
_cell.length_c   1.000
_cell.angle_alpha   90.00
_cell.angle_beta   90.00
_cell.angle_gamma   90.00
#
_symmetry.space_group_name_H-M   'P 1'
#
loop_
_entity.id
_entity.type
_entity.pdbx_description
1 polymer ?
#
loop_
_entity_poly.entity_id
_entity_poly.type
_entity_poly.pdbx_seq_one_letter_code
_entity_poly.pdbx_strand_id
1 'polypeptide(L)'
;MAFVRARLFLDGLPDRAIAHIIYEETAANAPLVRSLKALGHCVTPLPASAMTESIERDPSLKDTLEKTRETQLTMILVQVNSN
;
A
#
# COMPACT_ATOMS: atom_id res chain seq x y z
N MET A 1 -3.14 9.26 -9.15
CA MET A 1 -4.26 9.37 -8.17
C MET A 1 -3.99 8.59 -6.88
N ALA A 2 -3.18 7.52 -6.87
CA ALA A 2 -2.96 6.68 -5.68
C ALA A 2 -2.35 7.44 -4.49
N PHE A 3 -1.43 8.38 -4.72
CA PHE A 3 -0.77 9.12 -3.64
C PHE A 3 -1.72 9.96 -2.78
N VAL A 4 -2.67 10.66 -3.39
CA VAL A 4 -3.63 11.50 -2.64
C VAL A 4 -4.49 10.64 -1.73
N ARG A 5 -4.96 9.49 -2.23
CA ARG A 5 -5.75 8.54 -1.43
C ARG A 5 -4.93 7.92 -0.31
N ALA A 6 -3.70 7.50 -0.60
CA ALA A 6 -2.78 6.98 0.39
C ALA A 6 -2.52 8.00 1.51
N ARG A 7 -2.28 9.26 1.16
CA ARG A 7 -2.07 10.33 2.15
C ARG A 7 -3.28 10.54 3.05
N LEU A 8 -4.47 10.72 2.47
CA LEU A 8 -5.70 10.92 3.25
C LEU A 8 -5.98 9.76 4.21
N PHE A 9 -5.68 8.54 3.76
CA PHE A 9 -5.80 7.35 4.61
C PHE A 9 -4.78 7.36 5.76
N LEU A 10 -3.52 7.65 5.48
CA LEU A 10 -2.44 7.68 6.48
C LEU A 10 -2.60 8.83 7.48
N ASP A 11 -3.10 9.99 7.05
CA ASP A 11 -3.38 11.14 7.91
C ASP A 11 -4.46 10.83 8.97
N GLY A 12 -5.31 9.81 8.73
CA GLY A 12 -6.33 9.36 9.67
C GLY A 12 -5.86 8.29 10.67
N LEU A 13 -4.62 7.84 10.57
CA LEU A 13 -4.07 6.77 11.42
C LEU A 13 -3.26 7.33 12.60
N PRO A 14 -3.23 6.61 13.74
CA PRO A 14 -2.42 7.02 14.87
C PRO A 14 -0.93 6.88 14.56
N ASP A 15 -0.13 7.59 15.33
CA ASP A 15 1.32 7.56 15.18
C ASP A 15 1.86 6.13 15.41
N ARG A 16 2.86 5.72 14.60
CA ARG A 16 3.40 4.36 14.52
C ARG A 16 2.42 3.27 14.04
N ALA A 17 1.23 3.64 13.55
CA ALA A 17 0.32 2.67 12.93
C ALA A 17 0.96 2.01 11.70
N ILE A 18 0.58 0.76 11.45
CA ILE A 18 1.00 -0.01 10.29
C ILE A 18 -0.19 -0.13 9.33
N ALA A 19 0.02 0.28 8.08
CA ALA A 19 -0.95 0.26 7.01
C ALA A 19 -0.47 -0.58 5.83
N HIS A 20 -1.38 -1.33 5.21
CA HIS A 20 -1.15 -1.96 3.91
C HIS A 20 -1.71 -1.08 2.80
N ILE A 21 -0.88 -0.74 1.82
CA ILE A 21 -1.30 0.01 0.63
C ILE A 21 -1.05 -0.86 -0.59
N ILE A 22 -2.12 -1.09 -1.35
CA ILE A 22 -2.10 -1.81 -2.62
C ILE A 22 -2.27 -0.78 -3.73
N TYR A 23 -1.42 -0.82 -4.74
CA TYR A 23 -1.50 0.08 -5.88
C TYR A 23 -1.07 -0.62 -7.16
N GLU A 24 -1.54 -0.10 -8.30
CA GLU A 24 -1.12 -0.55 -9.62
C GLU A 24 0.25 0.02 -9.98
N GLU A 25 1.17 -0.83 -10.43
CA GLU A 25 2.51 -0.50 -10.90
C GLU A 25 2.45 0.18 -12.27
N THR A 26 1.93 1.39 -12.29
CA THR A 26 1.83 2.25 -13.48
C THR A 26 2.76 3.45 -13.34
N ALA A 27 3.15 4.06 -14.46
CA ALA A 27 3.96 5.28 -14.47
C ALA A 27 3.34 6.42 -13.63
N ALA A 28 2.01 6.46 -13.51
CA ALA A 28 1.30 7.44 -12.69
C ALA A 28 1.47 7.22 -11.17
N ASN A 29 1.78 6.00 -10.74
CA ASN A 29 1.97 5.64 -9.34
C ASN A 29 3.45 5.42 -8.97
N ALA A 30 4.37 5.45 -9.94
CA ALA A 30 5.81 5.42 -9.70
C ALA A 30 6.30 6.36 -8.59
N PRO A 31 5.80 7.61 -8.43
CA PRO A 31 6.25 8.48 -7.34
C PRO A 31 5.68 8.12 -5.96
N LEU A 32 4.70 7.22 -5.85
CA LEU A 32 3.97 6.94 -4.60
C LEU A 32 4.91 6.62 -3.43
N VAL A 33 5.78 5.62 -3.61
CA VAL A 33 6.71 5.17 -2.56
C VAL A 33 7.66 6.28 -2.15
N ARG A 34 8.18 7.04 -3.13
CA ARG A 34 9.08 8.16 -2.86
C ARG A 34 8.36 9.27 -2.08
N SER A 35 7.14 9.60 -2.46
CA SER A 35 6.37 10.66 -1.80
C SER A 35 6.00 10.29 -0.37
N LEU A 36 5.65 9.03 -0.10
CA LEU A 36 5.40 8.53 1.26
C LEU A 36 6.66 8.59 2.13
N LYS A 37 7.82 8.22 1.59
CA LYS A 37 9.11 8.37 2.28
C LYS A 37 9.45 9.83 2.55
N ALA A 38 9.16 10.73 1.60
CA ALA A 38 9.39 12.18 1.77
C ALA A 38 8.52 12.81 2.87
N LEU A 39 7.38 12.21 3.19
CA LEU A 39 6.52 12.60 4.32
C LEU A 39 7.06 12.09 5.68
N GLY A 40 8.14 11.31 5.70
CA GLY A 40 8.74 10.77 6.92
C GLY A 40 8.25 9.36 7.30
N HIS A 41 7.34 8.77 6.52
CA HIS A 41 6.85 7.41 6.77
C HIS A 41 7.88 6.36 6.35
N CYS A 42 7.90 5.23 7.08
CA CYS A 42 8.72 4.09 6.71
C CYS A 42 7.93 3.18 5.76
N VAL A 43 8.48 2.92 4.57
CA VAL A 43 7.83 2.11 3.53
C VAL A 43 8.64 0.85 3.26
N THR A 44 8.03 -0.31 3.48
CA THR A 44 8.63 -1.63 3.27
C THR A 44 7.86 -2.35 2.16
N PRO A 45 8.51 -2.77 1.05
CA PRO A 45 7.85 -3.59 0.04
C PRO A 45 7.53 -4.96 0.62
N LEU A 46 6.30 -5.46 0.40
CA LEU A 46 5.94 -6.82 0.77
C LEU A 46 6.23 -7.76 -0.41
N PRO A 47 6.84 -8.93 -0.17
CA PRO A 47 6.97 -9.94 -1.20
C PRO A 47 5.58 -10.44 -1.61
N ALA A 48 5.40 -10.77 -2.89
CA ALA A 48 4.13 -11.27 -3.42
C ALA A 48 3.57 -12.47 -2.63
N SER A 49 4.44 -13.29 -2.03
CA SER A 49 4.04 -14.40 -1.15
C SER A 49 3.24 -13.94 0.09
N ALA A 50 3.60 -12.80 0.69
CA ALA A 50 2.91 -12.24 1.85
C ALA A 50 1.58 -11.56 1.47
N MET A 51 1.41 -11.22 0.19
CA MET A 51 0.17 -10.70 -0.36
C MET A 51 -0.91 -11.78 -0.39
N THR A 52 -0.57 -12.98 -0.85
CA THR A 52 -1.48 -14.13 -0.85
C THR A 52 -1.96 -14.48 0.55
N GLU A 53 -1.05 -14.54 1.54
CA GLU A 53 -1.40 -14.83 2.93
C GLU A 53 -2.31 -13.77 3.56
N SER A 54 -2.09 -12.49 3.22
CA SER A 54 -2.90 -11.39 3.74
C SER A 54 -4.31 -11.39 3.13
N ILE A 55 -4.43 -11.80 1.87
CA ILE A 55 -5.71 -11.91 1.17
C ILE A 55 -6.50 -13.15 1.61
N GLU A 56 -5.82 -14.24 1.96
CA GLU A 56 -6.50 -15.41 2.54
C GLU A 56 -7.12 -15.13 3.91
N ARG A 57 -6.53 -14.22 4.68
CA ARG A 57 -7.05 -13.81 5.99
C ARG A 57 -8.21 -12.81 5.93
N ASP A 58 -8.33 -12.05 4.84
CA ASP A 58 -9.42 -11.10 4.64
C ASP A 58 -10.17 -11.39 3.33
N PRO A 59 -11.33 -12.07 3.38
CA PRO A 59 -12.07 -12.48 2.19
C PRO A 59 -12.60 -11.29 1.36
N SER A 60 -12.60 -10.06 1.90
CA SER A 60 -12.95 -8.86 1.14
C SER A 60 -11.87 -8.46 0.12
N LEU A 61 -10.65 -8.99 0.26
CA LEU A 61 -9.53 -8.73 -0.65
C LEU A 61 -9.47 -9.71 -1.83
N LYS A 62 -10.41 -10.68 -1.93
CA LYS A 62 -10.46 -11.65 -3.03
C LYS A 62 -10.60 -11.00 -4.40
N ASP A 63 -11.44 -9.97 -4.51
CA ASP A 63 -11.57 -9.15 -5.74
C ASP A 63 -10.26 -8.46 -6.13
N THR A 64 -9.43 -8.12 -5.13
CA THR A 64 -8.11 -7.52 -5.37
C THR A 64 -7.15 -8.56 -5.95
N LEU A 65 -7.25 -9.82 -5.53
CA LEU A 65 -6.40 -10.92 -6.01
C LEU A 65 -6.68 -11.31 -7.46
N GLU A 66 -7.95 -11.34 -7.87
CA GLU A 66 -8.31 -11.56 -9.27
C GLU A 66 -7.80 -10.42 -10.16
N LYS A 67 -7.96 -9.16 -9.73
CA LYS A 67 -7.34 -8.02 -10.41
C LYS A 67 -5.81 -8.10 -10.42
N THR A 68 -5.19 -8.62 -9.37
CA THR A 68 -3.71 -8.79 -9.33
C THR A 68 -3.20 -9.71 -10.44
N ARG A 69 -4.04 -10.60 -10.99
CA ARG A 69 -3.66 -11.47 -12.12
C ARG A 69 -3.79 -10.77 -13.48
N GLU A 70 -4.61 -9.73 -13.58
CA GLU A 70 -4.83 -8.95 -14.81
C GLU A 70 -3.99 -7.66 -14.85
N THR A 71 -3.73 -7.05 -13.69
CA THR A 71 -2.93 -5.84 -13.51
C THR A 71 -1.77 -6.08 -12.56
N GLN A 72 -0.61 -5.50 -12.88
CA GLN A 72 0.58 -5.54 -12.03
C GLN A 72 0.30 -4.75 -10.74
N LEU A 73 -0.25 -5.41 -9.72
CA LEU A 73 -0.50 -4.83 -8.41
C LEU A 73 0.70 -5.05 -7.49
N THR A 74 1.11 -4.00 -6.78
CA THR A 74 2.16 -4.03 -5.78
C THR A 74 1.58 -3.69 -4.42
N MET A 75 1.97 -4.41 -3.38
CA MET A 75 1.63 -4.11 -1.99
C MET A 75 2.84 -3.60 -1.22
N ILE A 76 2.64 -2.53 -0.46
CA ILE A 76 3.64 -1.96 0.46
C ILE A 76 3.06 -1.88 1.87
N LEU A 77 3.94 -2.06 2.84
CA LEU A 77 3.67 -1.83 4.25
C LEU A 77 4.18 -0.43 4.57
N VAL A 78 3.34 0.39 5.18
CA VAL A 78 3.68 1.76 5.57
C VAL A 78 3.51 1.90 7.06
N GLN A 79 4.58 2.25 7.74
CA GLN A 79 4.54 2.68 9.13
C GLN A 79 4.41 4.20 9.16
N VAL A 80 3.30 4.66 9.74
CA VAL A 80 3.03 6.09 9.96
C VAL A 80 4.02 6.59 11.00
N ASN A 81 4.74 7.64 10.63
CA ASN A 81 5.45 8.49 11.56
C ASN A 81 4.81 9.87 11.42
N SER A 82 4.07 10.29 12.43
CA SER A 82 3.63 11.66 12.60
C SER A 82 4.87 12.47 12.95
N ASN A 83 5.25 13.36 12.04
CA ASN A 83 6.31 14.34 12.29
C ASN A 83 5.74 15.53 13.06
#